data_AF-A0A371K7J0-F1
#
_entry.id   AF-A0A371K7J0-F1
#
_cell.length_a   1.000
_cell.length_b   1.000
_cell.length_c   1.000
_cell.angle_alpha   90.00
_cell.angle_beta   90.00
_cell.angle_gamma   90.00
#
_symmetry.space_group_name_H-M   'P 1'
#
loop_
_entity.id
_entity.type
_entity.pdbx_description
1 polymer ?
#
loop_
_entity_poly.entity_id
_entity_poly.type
_entity_poly.pdbx_seq_one_letter_code
_entity_poly.pdbx_strand_id
1 'polypeptide(L)'
;MPTEDDLDFPPQSIEKNGYHWERAKLDKNSYQWVREMSDDEYPWDLEDVSLVGTDVPIRAVSLQSLDGEWQVEASETAGPDYHRPGFTELISAEFSHSTSDLAEARNIVHQFINQLS
;
A
#
# COMPACT_ATOMS: atom_id res chain seq x y z
N MET A 1 23.52 -4.97 -12.65
CA MET A 1 22.18 -5.07 -12.02
C MET A 1 21.74 -3.64 -11.80
N PRO A 2 20.56 -3.23 -12.29
CA PRO A 2 20.06 -1.88 -12.02
C PRO A 2 19.92 -1.69 -10.50
N THR A 3 20.42 -0.56 -10.01
CA THR A 3 20.27 -0.10 -8.64
C THR A 3 18.86 0.47 -8.43
N GLU A 4 18.44 0.67 -7.18
CA GLU A 4 17.12 1.28 -6.89
C GLU A 4 16.94 2.67 -7.53
N ASP A 5 18.04 3.39 -7.75
CA ASP A 5 18.06 4.68 -8.46
C ASP A 5 17.91 4.54 -9.99
N ASP A 6 18.17 3.35 -10.56
CA ASP A 6 17.99 3.09 -12.00
C ASP A 6 16.53 2.72 -12.34
N LEU A 7 15.69 2.56 -11.33
CA LEU A 7 14.30 2.20 -11.45
C LEU A 7 13.45 3.41 -11.04
N ASP A 8 12.87 4.09 -12.02
CA ASP A 8 11.93 5.23 -11.87
C ASP A 8 10.64 4.84 -11.12
N PHE A 9 10.79 4.42 -9.87
CA PHE A 9 9.72 4.14 -8.92
C PHE A 9 9.18 5.45 -8.35
N PRO A 10 7.92 5.46 -7.85
CA PRO A 10 7.44 6.56 -7.03
C PRO A 10 8.46 6.89 -5.93
N PRO A 11 8.63 8.18 -5.59
CA PRO A 11 9.68 8.61 -4.69
C PRO A 11 9.52 7.96 -3.31
N GLN A 12 10.61 7.97 -2.54
CA GLN A 12 10.62 7.37 -1.21
C GLN A 12 9.58 8.01 -0.29
N SER A 13 9.44 9.34 -0.37
CA SER A 13 8.48 10.09 0.43
C SER A 13 7.57 10.87 -0.51
N ILE A 14 6.25 10.77 -0.32
CA ILE A 14 5.24 11.41 -1.15
C ILE A 14 4.28 12.19 -0.26
N GLU A 15 4.23 13.50 -0.46
CA GLU A 15 3.22 14.39 0.11
C GLU A 15 2.08 14.56 -0.91
N LYS A 16 0.86 14.14 -0.55
CA LYS A 16 -0.30 14.20 -1.45
C LYS A 16 -1.57 14.48 -0.66
N ASN A 17 -2.32 15.52 -1.05
CA ASN A 17 -3.62 15.88 -0.45
C ASN A 17 -3.61 16.02 1.09
N GLY A 18 -2.44 16.31 1.69
CA GLY A 18 -2.27 16.39 3.15
C GLY A 18 -1.87 15.08 3.81
N TYR A 19 -1.76 13.99 3.05
CA TYR A 19 -1.23 12.71 3.49
C TYR A 19 0.23 12.54 3.13
N HIS A 20 0.97 11.93 4.07
CA HIS A 20 2.36 11.56 3.92
C HIS A 20 2.47 10.06 3.70
N TRP A 21 3.02 9.65 2.57
CA TRP A 21 3.36 8.25 2.29
C TRP A 21 4.86 8.05 2.36
N GLU A 22 5.29 7.00 3.04
CA GLU A 22 6.69 6.59 3.12
C GLU A 22 6.87 5.21 2.49
N ARG A 23 7.89 5.08 1.64
CA ARG A 23 8.24 3.85 0.94
C ARG A 23 9.24 3.04 1.75
N ALA A 24 8.86 1.80 2.07
CA ALA A 24 9.75 0.77 2.53
C ALA A 24 10.09 -0.21 1.40
N LYS A 25 11.35 -0.65 1.36
CA LYS A 25 11.75 -1.82 0.58
C LYS A 25 11.67 -3.05 1.48
N LEU A 26 10.84 -4.01 1.10
CA LEU A 26 10.60 -5.22 1.90
C LEU A 26 11.60 -6.33 1.56
N ASP A 27 11.89 -6.51 0.27
CA ASP A 27 12.89 -7.46 -0.21
C ASP A 27 13.53 -6.99 -1.53
N LYS A 28 14.22 -7.89 -2.25
CA LYS A 28 14.90 -7.55 -3.51
C LYS A 28 13.95 -6.98 -4.58
N ASN A 29 12.71 -7.46 -4.62
CA ASN A 29 11.74 -7.21 -5.68
C ASN A 29 10.39 -6.71 -5.14
N SER A 30 10.31 -6.34 -3.85
CA SER A 30 9.07 -5.92 -3.18
C SER A 30 9.23 -4.57 -2.49
N TYR A 31 8.31 -3.67 -2.78
CA TYR A 31 8.25 -2.31 -2.27
C TYR A 31 6.85 -2.04 -1.71
N GLN A 32 6.77 -1.19 -0.70
CA GLN A 32 5.50 -0.82 -0.09
C GLN A 32 5.52 0.65 0.30
N TRP A 33 4.50 1.40 -0.09
CA TRP A 33 4.24 2.75 0.39
C TRP A 33 3.17 2.66 1.46
N VAL A 34 3.43 3.21 2.64
CA VAL A 34 2.52 3.17 3.77
C VAL A 34 2.19 4.60 4.18
N ARG A 35 0.93 4.82 4.56
CA ARG A 35 0.52 6.01 5.31
C ARG A 35 -0.40 5.63 6.45
N GLU A 36 -0.43 6.48 7.46
CA GLU A 36 -1.42 6.41 8.53
C GLU A 36 -2.80 6.84 8.00
N MET A 37 -3.86 6.24 8.53
CA MET A 37 -5.24 6.66 8.29
C MET A 37 -5.64 7.73 9.30
N SER A 38 -6.38 8.73 8.84
CA SER A 38 -7.03 9.70 9.72
C SER A 38 -8.25 9.09 10.41
N ASP A 39 -8.63 9.62 11.56
CA ASP A 39 -9.76 9.12 12.38
C ASP A 39 -11.12 9.13 11.65
N ASP A 40 -11.28 9.92 10.59
CA ASP A 40 -12.49 9.97 9.76
C ASP A 40 -12.49 8.99 8.58
N GLU A 41 -11.38 8.27 8.36
CA GLU A 41 -11.24 7.31 7.25
C GLU A 41 -11.67 5.89 7.62
N TYR A 42 -11.91 5.62 8.91
CA TYR A 42 -12.37 4.34 9.39
C TYR A 42 -13.56 4.52 10.35
N PRO A 43 -14.70 3.83 10.14
CA PRO A 43 -15.93 4.07 10.88
C PRO A 43 -16.00 3.35 12.23
N TRP A 44 -14.91 2.74 12.68
CA TRP A 44 -14.85 1.84 13.83
C TRP A 44 -13.91 2.37 14.91
N ASP A 45 -14.10 1.96 16.17
CA ASP A 45 -13.26 2.39 17.27
C ASP A 45 -11.98 1.56 17.36
N LEU A 46 -10.85 2.24 17.52
CA LEU A 46 -9.54 1.61 17.69
C LEU A 46 -9.48 0.65 18.88
N GLU A 47 -10.30 0.88 19.92
CA GLU A 47 -10.36 0.03 21.10
C GLU A 47 -10.99 -1.35 20.82
N ASP A 48 -11.77 -1.48 19.74
CA ASP A 48 -12.44 -2.73 19.37
C ASP A 48 -11.52 -3.68 18.58
N VAL A 49 -10.36 -3.22 18.16
CA VAL A 49 -9.46 -3.95 17.26
C VAL A 49 -8.05 -4.01 17.84
N SER A 50 -7.46 -5.22 17.89
CA SER A 50 -6.04 -5.38 18.19
C SER A 50 -5.22 -5.31 16.91
N LEU A 51 -4.51 -4.20 16.70
CA LEU A 51 -3.69 -3.99 15.50
C LEU A 51 -2.54 -5.01 15.42
N VAL A 52 -2.30 -5.53 14.21
CA VAL A 52 -1.28 -6.55 13.95
C VAL A 52 -0.29 -6.03 12.92
N GLY A 53 0.99 -5.96 13.32
CA GLY A 53 2.08 -5.53 12.44
C GLY A 53 2.18 -4.02 12.25
N THR A 54 1.31 -3.24 12.90
CA THR A 54 1.31 -1.78 12.91
C THR A 54 0.85 -1.26 14.27
N ASP A 55 1.27 -0.04 14.63
CA ASP A 55 0.88 0.63 15.87
C ASP A 55 -0.37 1.52 15.68
N VAL A 56 -0.73 1.85 14.43
CA VAL A 56 -1.87 2.67 14.05
C VAL A 56 -2.55 2.10 12.80
N PRO A 57 -3.82 2.45 12.49
CA PRO A 57 -4.45 2.05 11.25
C PRO A 57 -3.71 2.70 10.08
N ILE A 58 -3.40 1.88 9.08
CA ILE A 58 -2.65 2.28 7.90
C ILE A 58 -3.36 1.90 6.61
N ARG A 59 -3.04 2.63 5.55
CA ARG A 59 -3.15 2.15 4.16
C ARG A 59 -1.78 1.85 3.59
N ALA A 60 -1.70 0.83 2.76
CA ALA A 60 -0.47 0.42 2.12
C ALA A 60 -0.71 0.13 0.64
N VAL A 61 0.16 0.64 -0.24
CA VAL A 61 0.24 0.26 -1.65
C VAL A 61 1.51 -0.55 -1.83
N SER A 62 1.37 -1.79 -2.26
CA SER A 62 2.47 -2.75 -2.42
C SER A 62 2.74 -3.01 -3.88
N LEU A 63 4.00 -3.11 -4.25
CA LEU A 63 4.48 -3.48 -5.58
C LEU A 63 5.47 -4.63 -5.44
N GLN A 64 5.17 -5.78 -6.02
CA GLN A 64 6.00 -6.97 -5.93
C GLN A 64 6.18 -7.61 -7.31
N SER A 65 7.40 -8.08 -7.62
CA SER A 65 7.60 -8.97 -8.77
C SER A 65 7.54 -10.43 -8.35
N LEU A 66 6.58 -11.18 -8.91
CA LEU A 66 6.38 -12.60 -8.70
C LEU A 66 6.24 -13.29 -10.06
N ASP A 67 7.01 -14.36 -10.28
CA ASP A 67 6.95 -15.22 -11.47
C ASP A 67 7.01 -14.47 -12.83
N GLY A 68 7.73 -13.33 -12.86
CA GLY A 68 7.91 -12.52 -14.06
C GLY A 68 6.81 -11.48 -14.30
N GLU A 69 5.84 -11.37 -13.39
CA GLU A 69 4.81 -10.33 -13.38
C GLU A 69 5.02 -9.39 -12.20
N TRP A 70 4.55 -8.15 -12.36
CA TRP A 70 4.44 -7.15 -11.32
C TRP A 70 3.01 -7.14 -10.80
N GLN A 71 2.87 -7.33 -9.50
CA GLN A 71 1.62 -7.27 -8.76
C GLN A 71 1.58 -5.95 -7.98
N VAL A 72 0.48 -5.22 -8.12
CA VAL A 72 0.22 -3.96 -7.41
C VAL A 72 -1.07 -4.12 -6.61
N GLU A 73 -1.00 -3.96 -5.30
CA GLU A 73 -2.13 -4.14 -4.41
C GLU A 73 -2.21 -2.99 -3.41
N ALA A 74 -3.42 -2.46 -3.18
CA ALA A 74 -3.67 -1.54 -2.08
C ALA A 74 -4.51 -2.19 -0.98
N SER A 75 -4.06 -2.01 0.25
CA SER A 75 -4.59 -2.68 1.42
C SER A 75 -4.75 -1.67 2.56
N GLU A 76 -5.66 -1.95 3.48
CA GLU A 76 -5.87 -1.13 4.68
C GLU A 76 -6.08 -1.98 5.91
N THR A 77 -5.91 -1.37 7.08
CA THR A 77 -6.15 -2.03 8.35
C THR A 77 -7.63 -2.37 8.50
N ALA A 78 -7.93 -3.66 8.63
CA ALA A 78 -9.28 -4.17 8.68
C ALA A 78 -9.96 -3.88 10.03
N GLY A 79 -11.20 -3.41 9.96
CA GLY A 79 -12.04 -3.13 11.13
C GLY A 79 -12.62 -4.39 11.80
N PRO A 80 -13.42 -4.23 12.86
CA PRO A 80 -13.94 -5.33 13.69
C PRO A 80 -14.88 -6.28 12.93
N ASP A 81 -15.58 -5.80 11.90
CA ASP A 81 -16.53 -6.60 11.11
C ASP A 81 -15.86 -7.46 10.03
N TYR A 82 -14.55 -7.33 9.83
CA TYR A 82 -13.81 -8.10 8.84
C TYR A 82 -13.49 -9.52 9.33
N HIS A 83 -13.12 -10.40 8.40
CA HIS A 83 -12.74 -11.77 8.73
C HIS A 83 -11.47 -11.83 9.61
N ARG A 84 -10.54 -10.86 9.49
CA ARG A 84 -9.35 -10.74 10.35
C ARG A 84 -9.16 -9.29 10.81
N PRO A 85 -9.86 -8.86 11.86
CA PRO A 85 -9.71 -7.51 12.40
C PRO A 85 -8.25 -7.24 12.80
N GLY A 86 -7.78 -6.03 12.52
CA GLY A 86 -6.44 -5.56 12.91
C GLY A 86 -5.31 -5.98 11.98
N PHE A 87 -5.57 -6.89 11.03
CA PHE A 87 -4.65 -7.18 9.94
C PHE A 87 -4.85 -6.20 8.79
N THR A 88 -3.79 -5.96 8.03
CA THR A 88 -3.89 -5.28 6.74
C THR A 88 -4.47 -6.24 5.70
N GLU A 89 -5.59 -5.89 5.08
CA GLU A 89 -6.26 -6.67 4.03
C GLU A 89 -6.49 -5.82 2.77
N LEU A 90 -6.62 -6.48 1.61
CA LEU A 90 -6.90 -5.82 0.33
C LEU A 90 -8.19 -4.98 0.44
N ILE A 91 -8.13 -3.69 0.07
CA ILE A 91 -9.26 -2.76 0.19
C ILE A 91 -10.45 -3.27 -0.63
N SER A 92 -10.19 -3.60 -1.89
CA SER A 92 -11.15 -4.21 -2.80
C SER A 92 -10.43 -4.81 -4.01
N ALA A 93 -11.13 -5.59 -4.81
CA ALA A 93 -10.57 -6.14 -6.05
C ALA A 93 -10.15 -5.06 -7.07
N GLU A 94 -10.67 -3.83 -6.97
CA GLU A 94 -10.29 -2.73 -7.87
C GLU A 94 -8.92 -2.14 -7.53
N PHE A 95 -8.45 -2.38 -6.31
CA PHE A 95 -7.14 -2.01 -5.82
C PHE A 95 -6.11 -3.14 -6.00
N SER A 96 -6.32 -4.01 -6.99
CA SER A 96 -5.41 -5.09 -7.35
C SER A 96 -5.16 -5.07 -8.86
N HIS A 97 -3.90 -5.09 -9.27
CA HIS A 97 -3.52 -5.12 -10.69
C HIS A 97 -2.27 -5.98 -10.90
N SER A 98 -2.23 -6.69 -12.02
CA SER A 98 -1.11 -7.53 -12.42
C SER A 98 -0.68 -7.19 -13.84
N THR A 99 0.61 -7.01 -14.08
CA THR A 99 1.13 -6.75 -15.43
C THR A 99 2.57 -7.23 -15.59
N SER A 100 2.95 -7.64 -16.79
CA SER A 100 4.36 -7.90 -17.13
C SER A 100 5.18 -6.63 -17.36
N ASP A 101 4.54 -5.46 -17.47
CA ASP A 101 5.20 -4.17 -17.72
C ASP A 101 5.43 -3.38 -16.43
N LEU A 102 6.70 -3.17 -16.09
CA LEU A 102 7.10 -2.38 -14.92
C LEU A 102 6.63 -0.91 -15.01
N ALA A 103 6.62 -0.31 -16.19
CA ALA A 103 6.18 1.07 -16.36
C ALA A 103 4.68 1.21 -16.07
N GLU A 104 3.88 0.24 -16.53
CA GLU A 104 2.46 0.16 -16.20
C GLU A 104 2.26 -0.04 -14.69
N ALA A 105 2.95 -1.00 -14.08
CA ALA A 105 2.84 -1.27 -12.64
C ALA A 105 3.13 -0.01 -11.80
N ARG A 106 4.14 0.77 -12.16
CA ARG A 106 4.47 2.05 -11.48
C ARG A 106 3.36 3.09 -11.63
N ASN A 107 2.77 3.20 -12.82
CA ASN A 107 1.63 4.09 -13.04
C ASN A 107 0.44 3.69 -12.16
N ILE A 108 0.18 2.39 -12.00
CA ILE A 108 -0.86 1.90 -11.10
C ILE A 108 -0.55 2.25 -9.64
N VAL A 109 0.71 2.11 -9.18
CA VAL A 109 1.09 2.56 -7.82
C VAL A 109 0.76 4.04 -7.63
N HIS A 110 1.13 4.89 -8.58
CA HIS A 110 0.78 6.31 -8.53
C HIS A 110 -0.74 6.55 -8.51
N GLN A 111 -1.50 5.79 -9.29
CA GLN A 111 -2.96 5.89 -9.31
C GLN A 111 -3.57 5.52 -7.96
N PHE A 112 -3.16 4.40 -7.36
CA PHE A 112 -3.65 3.97 -6.06
C PHE A 112 -3.28 4.97 -4.96
N ILE A 113 -2.02 5.43 -4.92
CA ILE A 113 -1.61 6.49 -3.97
C ILE A 113 -2.48 7.74 -4.15
N ASN A 114 -2.74 8.16 -5.39
CA ASN A 114 -3.56 9.35 -5.64
C ASN A 114 -5.03 9.17 -5.25
N GLN A 115 -5.60 7.97 -5.39
CA GLN A 115 -6.98 7.68 -4.99
C GLN A 115 -7.13 7.55 -3.48
N LEU A 116 -6.08 7.06 -2.82
CA LEU A 116 -6.02 6.85 -1.39
C LEU A 116 -5.40 8.04 -0.64
N SER A 117 -5.19 9.19 -1.29
CA SER A 117 -4.81 10.45 -0.65
C SER A 117 -5.90 11.47 -0.90
#